data_AF-A0A7V8VXN9-F1
#
_entry.id   AF-A0A7V8VXN9-F1
#
_cell.length_a   1.000
_cell.length_b   1.000
_cell.length_c   1.000
_cell.angle_alpha   90.00
_cell.angle_beta   90.00
_cell.angle_gamma   90.00
#
_symmetry.space_group_name_H-M   'P 1'
#
loop_
_entity.id
_entity.type
_entity.pdbx_description
1 polymer ?
#
loop_
_entity_poly.entity_id
_entity_poly.type
_entity_poly.pdbx_seq_one_letter_code
_entity_poly.pdbx_strand_id
1 'polypeptide(L)'
;AEVEPLTGGELDRQLALLIACWRYLDNVGETVSPELRKGPRGGGRDRDKMLDHVYEAERSYMRKLGVKSPRLVVNDIHALETHRAKVEAALREQPGDDAADQRSWSPRYVIRRVAWHVLDHAWEMEDKDLSGV
;
A
#
# COMPACT_ATOMS: atom_id res chain seq x y z
N ALA A 1 7.84 18.90 9.52
CA ALA A 1 7.00 19.18 8.34
C ALA A 1 7.04 17.99 7.36
N GLU A 2 6.09 17.86 6.43
CA GLU A 2 5.99 16.69 5.52
C GLU A 2 7.15 16.55 4.52
N VAL A 3 7.86 17.65 4.28
CA VAL A 3 9.06 17.72 3.44
C VAL A 3 10.36 17.55 4.23
N GLU A 4 10.30 17.49 5.56
CA GLU A 4 11.52 17.30 6.35
C GLU A 4 12.05 15.87 6.16
N PRO A 5 13.37 15.73 6.03
CA PRO A 5 14.02 14.43 5.99
C PRO A 5 13.69 13.59 7.22
N LEU A 6 13.59 12.28 7.03
CA LEU A 6 13.49 11.34 8.13
C LEU A 6 14.89 11.03 8.65
N THR A 7 15.08 11.10 9.96
CA THR A 7 16.25 10.46 10.58
C THR A 7 16.18 8.94 10.40
N GLY A 8 17.31 8.23 10.50
CA GLY A 8 17.32 6.77 10.35
C GLY A 8 16.34 6.05 11.30
N GLY A 9 16.29 6.46 12.57
CA GLY A 9 15.37 5.87 13.54
C GLY A 9 13.89 6.19 13.27
N GLU A 10 13.58 7.37 12.72
CA GLU A 10 12.21 7.68 12.30
C GLU A 10 11.80 6.89 11.06
N LEU A 11 12.72 6.72 10.10
CA LEU A 11 12.49 5.93 8.91
C LEU A 11 12.22 4.47 9.27
N ASP A 12 13.03 3.87 10.16
CA ASP A 12 12.82 2.49 10.62
C ASP A 12 11.45 2.31 11.26
N ARG A 13 11.04 3.24 12.12
CA ARG A 13 9.72 3.20 12.76
C ARG A 13 8.59 3.30 11.73
N GLN A 14 8.72 4.18 10.74
CA GLN A 14 7.71 4.39 9.71
C GLN A 14 7.63 3.22 8.73
N LEU A 15 8.77 2.63 8.35
CA LEU A 15 8.80 1.40 7.55
C LEU A 15 8.17 0.23 8.30
N ALA A 16 8.45 0.07 9.59
CA ALA A 16 7.82 -0.97 10.41
C ALA A 16 6.28 -0.84 10.41
N LEU A 17 5.76 0.40 10.50
CA LEU A 17 4.32 0.66 10.41
C LEU A 17 3.76 0.35 9.02
N LEU A 18 4.45 0.75 7.95
CA LEU A 18 4.04 0.45 6.58
C LEU A 18 3.98 -1.06 6.33
N ILE A 19 5.00 -1.80 6.76
CA ILE A 19 5.05 -3.27 6.68
C ILE A 19 3.90 -3.91 7.46
N ALA A 20 3.58 -3.38 8.65
CA ALA A 20 2.43 -3.85 9.42
C ALA A 20 1.10 -3.60 8.67
N CYS A 21 0.94 -2.45 8.01
CA CYS A 21 -0.25 -2.16 7.20
C CYS A 21 -0.39 -3.13 6.02
N TRP A 22 0.71 -3.42 5.32
CA TRP A 22 0.73 -4.40 4.24
C TRP A 22 0.32 -5.80 4.72
N ARG A 23 0.91 -6.28 5.81
CA ARG A 23 0.55 -7.57 6.41
C ARG A 23 -0.92 -7.62 6.85
N TYR A 24 -1.43 -6.51 7.36
CA TYR A 24 -2.85 -6.41 7.73
C TYR A 24 -3.76 -6.58 6.51
N LEU A 25 -3.46 -5.87 5.41
CA LEU A 25 -4.21 -6.02 4.16
C LEU A 25 -4.14 -7.46 3.62
N ASP A 26 -2.96 -8.07 3.62
CA ASP A 26 -2.79 -9.45 3.14
C ASP A 26 -3.67 -10.41 3.96
N ASN A 27 -3.62 -10.31 5.28
CA ASN A 27 -4.46 -11.12 6.17
C ASN A 27 -5.96 -10.88 5.93
N VAL A 28 -6.39 -9.62 5.76
CA VAL A 28 -7.78 -9.31 5.41
C VAL A 28 -8.15 -9.95 4.06
N GLY A 29 -7.30 -9.82 3.05
CA GLY A 29 -7.52 -10.41 1.72
C GLY A 29 -7.59 -11.94 1.72
N GLU A 30 -6.93 -12.60 2.67
CA GLU A 30 -7.01 -14.04 2.85
C GLU A 30 -8.27 -14.50 3.61
N THR A 31 -8.79 -13.65 4.50
CA THR A 31 -9.84 -14.04 5.46
C THR A 31 -11.25 -13.63 5.06
N VAL A 32 -11.43 -12.49 4.38
CA VAL A 32 -12.76 -12.04 3.95
C VAL A 32 -13.29 -12.85 2.77
N SER A 33 -14.61 -12.85 2.65
CA SER A 33 -15.35 -13.50 1.57
C SER A 33 -14.90 -12.99 0.19
N PRO A 34 -14.79 -13.87 -0.83
CA PRO A 34 -14.49 -13.45 -2.19
C PRO A 34 -15.51 -12.43 -2.72
N GLU A 35 -16.79 -12.66 -2.46
CA GLU A 35 -17.87 -11.71 -2.70
C GLU A 35 -18.08 -10.81 -1.49
N LEU A 36 -18.30 -9.52 -1.74
CA LEU A 36 -18.50 -8.53 -0.69
C LEU A 36 -19.88 -7.87 -0.79
N ARG A 37 -20.45 -7.50 0.36
CA ARG A 37 -21.74 -6.82 0.47
C ARG A 37 -21.77 -5.57 -0.41
N LYS A 38 -22.72 -5.54 -1.35
CA LYS A 38 -22.92 -4.40 -2.25
C LYS A 38 -23.69 -3.27 -1.57
N GLY A 39 -23.49 -2.05 -2.04
CA GLY A 39 -24.25 -0.88 -1.59
C GLY A 39 -25.70 -0.88 -2.08
N PRO A 40 -26.54 0.07 -1.62
CA PRO A 40 -28.00 0.08 -1.88
C PRO A 40 -28.42 0.08 -3.36
N ARG A 41 -27.52 0.47 -4.26
CA ARG A 41 -27.74 0.49 -5.72
C ARG A 41 -26.96 -0.61 -6.46
N GLY A 42 -26.52 -1.65 -5.75
CA GLY A 42 -25.72 -2.75 -6.31
C GLY A 42 -24.25 -2.41 -6.59
N GLY A 43 -23.81 -1.18 -6.30
CA GLY A 43 -22.43 -0.76 -6.49
C GLY A 43 -21.47 -1.36 -5.46
N GLY A 44 -20.22 -1.58 -5.86
CA GLY A 44 -19.16 -2.11 -5.01
C GLY A 44 -18.26 -3.09 -5.75
N ARG A 45 -17.01 -3.21 -5.30
CA ARG A 45 -16.06 -4.21 -5.81
C ARG A 45 -16.09 -5.44 -4.91
N ASP A 46 -15.80 -6.60 -5.50
CA ASP A 46 -15.46 -7.82 -4.76
C ASP A 46 -14.00 -7.80 -4.36
N ARG A 47 -13.64 -8.65 -3.40
CA ARG A 47 -12.34 -8.66 -2.73
C ARG A 47 -11.16 -8.55 -3.70
N ASP A 48 -11.10 -9.43 -4.70
CA ASP A 48 -9.97 -9.46 -5.64
C ASP A 48 -9.90 -8.19 -6.50
N LYS A 49 -11.04 -7.57 -6.84
CA LYS A 49 -11.07 -6.28 -7.54
C LYS A 49 -10.65 -5.11 -6.65
N MET A 50 -10.84 -5.22 -5.33
CA MET A 50 -10.32 -4.25 -4.36
C MET A 50 -8.81 -4.42 -4.20
N LEU A 51 -8.31 -5.64 -4.05
CA LEU A 51 -6.87 -5.93 -3.99
C LEU A 51 -6.15 -5.45 -5.26
N ASP A 52 -6.68 -5.76 -6.45
CA ASP A 52 -6.15 -5.25 -7.73
C ASP A 52 -6.10 -3.71 -7.75
N HIS A 53 -7.11 -3.04 -7.19
CA HIS A 53 -7.12 -1.58 -7.09
C HIS A 53 -6.01 -1.06 -6.17
N VAL A 54 -5.84 -1.67 -4.99
CA VAL A 54 -4.79 -1.30 -4.04
C VAL A 54 -3.41 -1.48 -4.67
N TYR A 55 -3.16 -2.63 -5.27
CA TYR A 55 -1.87 -2.95 -5.87
C TYR A 55 -1.52 -2.04 -7.05
N GLU A 56 -2.47 -1.74 -7.95
CA GLU A 56 -2.20 -0.83 -9.07
C GLU A 56 -2.04 0.63 -8.64
N ALA A 57 -2.77 1.09 -7.62
CA ALA A 57 -2.57 2.41 -7.05
C ALA A 57 -1.18 2.54 -6.42
N GLU A 58 -0.78 1.59 -5.57
CA GLU A 58 0.55 1.55 -4.96
C GLU A 58 1.63 1.53 -6.03
N ARG A 59 1.55 0.60 -6.98
CA ARG A 59 2.48 0.49 -8.11
C ARG A 59 2.64 1.81 -8.88
N SER A 60 1.54 2.53 -9.08
CA SER A 60 1.55 3.86 -9.72
C SER A 60 2.26 4.91 -8.86
N TYR A 61 1.98 4.94 -7.55
CA TYR A 61 2.63 5.84 -6.60
C TYR A 61 4.13 5.58 -6.52
N MET A 62 4.56 4.32 -6.53
CA MET A 62 5.97 3.94 -6.38
C MET A 62 6.87 4.43 -7.52
N ARG A 63 6.29 4.80 -8.67
CA ARG A 63 7.01 5.49 -9.75
C ARG A 63 7.57 6.85 -9.30
N LYS A 64 6.95 7.48 -8.30
CA LYS A 64 7.42 8.73 -7.68
C LYS A 64 8.68 8.55 -6.83
N LEU A 65 8.97 7.31 -6.43
CA LEU A 65 10.22 6.90 -5.78
C LEU A 65 11.22 6.28 -6.78
N GLY A 66 10.94 6.32 -8.08
CA GLY A 66 11.77 5.66 -9.09
C GLY A 66 11.60 4.14 -9.16
N VAL A 67 10.78 3.55 -8.28
CA VAL A 67 10.50 2.11 -8.28
C VAL A 67 9.56 1.76 -9.43
N LYS A 68 10.00 0.82 -10.27
CA LYS A 68 9.20 0.26 -11.38
C LYS A 68 8.97 -1.22 -11.11
N SER A 69 7.74 -1.66 -11.34
CA SER A 69 7.37 -3.07 -11.21
C SER A 69 6.41 -3.46 -12.33
N PRO A 70 6.40 -4.76 -12.72
CA PRO A 70 5.36 -5.29 -13.60
C PRO A 70 3.97 -5.09 -12.95
N ARG A 71 2.90 -5.35 -13.72
CA ARG A 71 1.55 -5.38 -13.16
C ARG A 71 1.53 -6.37 -11.99
N LEU A 72 0.95 -5.96 -10.86
CA LEU A 72 0.79 -6.84 -9.72
C LEU A 72 -0.54 -7.58 -9.88
N VAL A 73 -0.52 -8.89 -9.68
CA VAL A 73 -1.70 -9.75 -9.87
C VAL A 73 -2.04 -10.37 -8.52
N VAL A 74 -3.32 -10.38 -8.15
CA VAL A 74 -3.79 -11.10 -6.96
C VAL A 74 -3.32 -12.56 -7.02
N ASN A 75 -2.83 -13.08 -5.89
CA ASN A 75 -2.21 -14.40 -5.71
C ASN A 75 -0.80 -14.58 -6.29
N ASP A 76 -0.22 -13.60 -6.98
CA ASP A 76 1.23 -13.60 -7.28
C ASP A 76 2.02 -13.01 -6.09
N ILE A 77 2.14 -13.82 -5.04
CA ILE A 77 2.79 -13.44 -3.77
C ILE A 77 4.24 -13.02 -4.03
N HIS A 78 4.94 -13.73 -4.91
CA HIS A 78 6.35 -13.45 -5.20
C HIS A 78 6.54 -12.08 -5.86
N ALA A 79 5.69 -11.71 -6.82
CA ALA A 79 5.73 -10.39 -7.43
C ALA A 79 5.41 -9.27 -6.42
N LEU A 80 4.46 -9.50 -5.52
CA LEU A 80 4.08 -8.54 -4.48
C LEU A 80 5.21 -8.33 -3.45
N GLU A 81 5.81 -9.42 -2.95
CA GLU A 81 6.96 -9.35 -2.04
C GLU A 81 8.15 -8.65 -2.68
N THR A 82 8.44 -8.99 -3.94
CA THR A 82 9.51 -8.34 -4.72
C THR A 82 9.25 -6.85 -4.90
N HIS A 83 7.98 -6.46 -5.12
CA HIS A 83 7.61 -5.04 -5.20
C HIS A 83 7.87 -4.32 -3.87
N ARG A 84 7.35 -4.85 -2.76
CA ARG A 84 7.49 -4.25 -1.43
C ARG A 84 8.96 -4.16 -0.99
N ALA A 85 9.78 -5.16 -1.30
CA ALA A 85 11.22 -5.12 -1.03
C ALA A 85 11.93 -3.99 -1.81
N LYS A 86 11.56 -3.77 -3.08
CA LYS A 86 12.08 -2.63 -3.87
C LYS A 86 11.64 -1.28 -3.30
N VAL A 87 10.42 -1.19 -2.79
CA VAL A 87 9.91 0.03 -2.14
C VAL A 87 10.68 0.32 -0.87
N GLU A 88 10.90 -0.69 -0.02
CA GLU A 88 11.70 -0.53 1.20
C GLU A 88 13.13 -0.09 0.88
N ALA A 89 13.79 -0.75 -0.08
CA ALA A 89 15.14 -0.38 -0.52
C ALA A 89 15.18 1.07 -1.02
N ALA A 90 14.24 1.46 -1.89
CA ALA A 90 14.19 2.83 -2.42
C ALA A 90 13.95 3.88 -1.32
N LEU A 91 13.13 3.57 -0.31
CA LEU A 91 12.92 4.48 0.83
C LEU A 91 14.16 4.62 1.70
N ARG A 92 14.99 3.58 1.82
CA ARG A 92 16.27 3.60 2.57
C ARG A 92 17.41 4.28 1.80
N GLU A 93 17.39 4.22 0.47
CA GLU A 93 18.40 4.82 -0.40
C GLU A 93 18.18 6.32 -0.67
N GLN A 94 16.97 6.85 -0.40
CA GLN A 94 16.67 8.27 -0.58
C GLN A 94 17.58 9.13 0.32
N PRO A 95 18.40 10.04 -0.25
CA PRO A 95 19.25 10.91 0.55
C PRO A 95 18.37 11.78 1.46
N GLY A 96 18.79 11.93 2.71
CA GLY A 96 18.11 12.74 3.71
C GLY A 96 18.16 14.26 3.46
N ASP A 97 18.30 14.73 2.22
CA ASP A 97 18.32 16.16 1.87
C ASP A 97 17.93 16.47 0.40
N ASP A 98 17.94 15.50 -0.52
CA ASP A 98 17.85 15.77 -1.97
C ASP A 98 16.46 15.53 -2.61
N ALA A 99 15.37 15.71 -1.85
CA ALA A 99 14.02 15.75 -2.43
C ALA A 99 13.74 17.04 -3.24
N ALA A 100 14.78 17.66 -3.82
CA ALA A 100 14.73 18.92 -4.55
C ALA A 100 14.13 18.80 -5.96
N ASP A 101 13.91 17.59 -6.48
CA ASP A 101 13.10 17.42 -7.69
C ASP A 101 11.62 17.44 -7.33
N GLN A 102 10.94 18.53 -7.65
CA GLN A 102 9.51 18.80 -7.40
C GLN A 102 8.56 17.71 -7.98
N ARG A 103 9.08 16.75 -8.75
CA ARG A 103 8.34 15.64 -9.33
C ARG A 103 8.28 14.38 -8.46
N SER A 104 9.15 14.23 -7.46
CA SER A 104 9.18 13.07 -6.54
C SER A 104 8.39 13.35 -5.24
N TRP A 105 7.92 12.30 -4.58
CA TRP A 105 7.24 12.42 -3.28
C TRP A 105 8.27 12.22 -2.16
N SER A 106 8.16 12.98 -1.05
CA SER A 106 9.01 12.75 0.12
C SER A 106 8.77 11.36 0.72
N PRO A 107 9.79 10.70 1.30
CA PRO A 107 9.61 9.40 1.97
C PRO A 107 8.47 9.42 2.99
N ARG A 108 8.41 10.48 3.81
CA ARG A 108 7.35 10.68 4.81
C ARG A 108 5.96 10.74 4.18
N TYR A 109 5.79 11.47 3.08
CA TYR A 109 4.51 11.54 2.36
C TYR A 109 4.13 10.18 1.78
N VAL A 110 5.06 9.49 1.10
CA VAL A 110 4.78 8.20 0.47
C VAL A 110 4.31 7.18 1.49
N ILE A 111 5.06 6.99 2.58
CA ILE A 111 4.72 6.04 3.64
C ILE A 111 3.32 6.33 4.19
N ARG A 112 3.04 7.59 4.53
CA ARG A 112 1.72 8.00 5.05
C ARG A 112 0.60 7.73 4.05
N ARG A 113 0.80 8.08 2.78
CA ARG A 113 -0.20 7.96 1.71
C ARG A 113 -0.53 6.49 1.45
N VAL A 114 0.49 5.63 1.39
CA VAL A 114 0.30 4.19 1.17
C VAL A 114 -0.35 3.54 2.38
N ALA A 115 0.16 3.80 3.60
CA ALA A 115 -0.41 3.23 4.81
C ALA A 115 -1.90 3.56 4.98
N TRP A 116 -2.28 4.82 4.76
CA TRP A 116 -3.69 5.23 4.77
C TRP A 116 -4.52 4.48 3.71
N HIS A 117 -4.04 4.41 2.47
CA HIS A 117 -4.79 3.80 1.36
C HIS A 117 -4.98 2.30 1.54
N VAL A 118 -3.94 1.61 2.03
CA VAL A 118 -3.95 0.19 2.36
C VAL A 118 -4.95 -0.10 3.48
N LEU A 119 -4.91 0.66 4.58
CA LEU A 119 -5.82 0.46 5.72
C LEU A 119 -7.27 0.79 5.38
N ASP A 120 -7.52 1.88 4.64
CA ASP A 120 -8.86 2.29 4.21
C ASP A 120 -9.57 1.16 3.45
N HIS A 121 -8.88 0.51 2.51
CA HIS A 121 -9.44 -0.60 1.76
C HIS A 121 -9.47 -1.93 2.53
N ALA A 122 -8.54 -2.16 3.45
CA ALA A 122 -8.62 -3.31 4.35
C ALA A 122 -9.89 -3.23 5.20
N TRP A 123 -10.14 -2.08 5.85
CA TRP A 123 -11.36 -1.87 6.64
C TRP A 123 -12.62 -1.89 5.78
N GLU A 124 -12.60 -1.34 4.56
CA GLU A 124 -13.73 -1.45 3.63
C GLU A 124 -14.07 -2.92 3.29
N MET A 125 -13.07 -3.80 3.17
CA MET A 125 -13.30 -5.23 2.94
C MET A 125 -13.90 -5.91 4.17
N GLU A 126 -13.36 -5.65 5.37
CA GLU A 126 -13.88 -6.21 6.62
C GLU A 126 -15.33 -5.77 6.88
N ASP A 127 -15.64 -4.48 6.68
CA ASP A 127 -16.98 -3.93 6.85
C ASP A 127 -18.01 -4.55 5.88
N LYS A 128 -17.56 -5.09 4.76
CA LYS A 128 -18.41 -5.68 3.71
C LYS A 128 -18.35 -7.20 3.67
N ASP A 129 -17.60 -7.80 4.57
CA ASP A 129 -17.47 -9.26 4.62
C ASP A 129 -18.82 -9.92 4.92
N LEU A 130 -19.00 -11.10 4.33
CA LEU A 130 -20.17 -11.95 4.48
C LEU A 130 -19.93 -13.12 5.45
N SER A 131 -18.70 -13.35 5.89
CA SER A 131 -18.35 -14.47 6.79
C SER A 131 -18.92 -14.32 8.21
N GLY A 132 -19.25 -13.09 8.61
CA GLY A 132 -19.89 -12.77 9.88
C GLY A 132 -21.43 -12.73 9.85
N VAL A 133 -22.06 -13.17 8.75
CA VAL A 133 -23.52 -13.23 8.57
C VAL A 133 -24.03 -14.65 8.75
#